data_AF-A0A196SIW6-F1
#
_entry.id   AF-A0A196SIW6-F1
#
_cell.length_a   1.000
_cell.length_b   1.000
_cell.length_c   1.000
_cell.angle_alpha   90.00
_cell.angle_beta   90.00
_cell.angle_gamma   90.00
#
_symmetry.space_group_name_H-M   'P 1'
#
loop_
_entity.id
_entity.type
_entity.pdbx_description
1 polymer ?
#
loop_
_entity_poly.entity_id
_entity_poly.type
_entity_poly.pdbx_seq_one_letter_code
_entity_poly.pdbx_strand_id
1 'polypeptide(L)'
;MVIRNTSIQWEAILLVALCLLVCIVGIRTYLYDWAWSHNTLLTVVEVFLNLFIVIDYTRNIMDAPVKSYFITSIYGCFNFLAGLPVIVVTIVPKQYFLVYFFVVELRTFFFFLFLRNMKLWKEAFMERREREIMITVAELVLFVFSFGCLFTNTERSVVEYTLIDSLYFAFVTVTTVGYGDLSAQTQAGRFATTYYIVSILFWLPSKLTRLFSMPAKPKDHFTQEQLVKRAQAEHVVIIGYFKEFLPLLISELKEGSSDYLQDTVFVLLTQESIDLRELQRMCGRFASHVQIIYGTPISSIS
;
A
#
# COMPACT_ATOMS: atom_id res chain seq x y z
N MET A 1 -10.69 25.46 7.71
CA MET A 1 -11.11 24.06 7.84
C MET A 1 -11.91 23.53 6.64
N VAL A 2 -12.74 24.36 5.98
CA VAL A 2 -13.59 23.96 4.83
C VAL A 2 -12.81 23.60 3.54
N ILE A 3 -11.66 24.22 3.29
CA ILE A 3 -10.84 23.97 2.07
C ILE A 3 -10.17 22.59 2.08
N ARG A 4 -10.00 21.96 3.26
CA ARG A 4 -9.30 20.67 3.39
C ARG A 4 -10.17 19.50 2.93
N ASN A 5 -11.47 19.55 3.23
CA ASN A 5 -12.41 18.46 2.95
C ASN A 5 -12.69 18.30 1.44
N THR A 6 -12.70 19.41 0.68
CA THR A 6 -12.92 19.38 -0.76
C THR A 6 -11.78 18.66 -1.48
N SER A 7 -10.53 18.88 -1.09
CA SER A 7 -9.37 18.25 -1.74
C SER A 7 -9.37 16.72 -1.66
N ILE A 8 -9.85 16.17 -0.54
CA ILE A 8 -9.91 14.72 -0.33
C ILE A 8 -11.05 14.11 -1.14
N GLN A 9 -12.20 14.80 -1.19
CA GLN A 9 -13.33 14.39 -2.03
C GLN A 9 -12.91 14.33 -3.51
N TRP A 10 -12.15 15.32 -3.98
CA TRP A 10 -11.60 15.31 -5.34
C TRP A 10 -10.66 14.13 -5.59
N GLU A 11 -9.73 13.84 -4.66
CA GLU A 11 -8.83 12.68 -4.76
C GLU A 11 -9.60 11.35 -4.77
N ALA A 12 -10.68 11.23 -3.99
CA ALA A 12 -11.54 10.04 -4.00
C ALA A 12 -12.23 9.85 -5.37
N ILE A 13 -12.76 10.93 -5.95
CA ILE A 13 -13.41 10.87 -7.27
C ILE A 13 -12.40 10.47 -8.35
N LEU A 14 -11.16 11.00 -8.30
CA LEU A 14 -10.09 10.61 -9.20
C LEU A 14 -9.70 9.14 -9.05
N LEU A 15 -9.63 8.63 -7.82
CA LEU A 15 -9.38 7.22 -7.58
C LEU A 15 -10.45 6.35 -8.24
N VAL A 16 -11.72 6.69 -8.07
CA VAL A 16 -12.84 5.98 -8.69
C VAL A 16 -12.75 6.05 -10.21
N ALA A 17 -12.48 7.23 -10.78
CA ALA A 17 -12.33 7.40 -12.23
C ALA A 17 -11.20 6.52 -12.79
N LEU A 18 -10.06 6.47 -12.09
CA LEU A 18 -8.93 5.62 -12.46
C LEU A 18 -9.27 4.13 -12.36
N CYS A 19 -9.97 3.70 -11.30
CA CYS A 19 -10.42 2.32 -11.16
C CYS A 19 -11.38 1.92 -12.30
N LEU A 20 -12.34 2.80 -12.63
CA LEU A 20 -13.26 2.58 -13.74
C LEU A 20 -12.53 2.46 -15.08
N LEU A 21 -11.50 3.28 -15.31
CA LEU A 21 -10.66 3.16 -16.51
C LEU A 21 -9.94 1.81 -16.58
N VAL A 22 -9.38 1.32 -15.47
CA VAL A 22 -8.76 -0.02 -15.40
C VAL A 22 -9.78 -1.11 -15.73
N CYS A 23 -11.00 -1.03 -15.18
CA CYS A 23 -12.08 -1.95 -15.49
C CYS A 23 -12.48 -1.91 -16.98
N ILE A 24 -12.59 -0.72 -17.57
CA ILE A 24 -12.92 -0.56 -18.99
C ILE A 24 -11.85 -1.21 -19.88
N VAL A 25 -10.57 -1.07 -19.55
CA VAL A 25 -9.48 -1.73 -20.27
C VAL A 25 -9.62 -3.26 -20.21
N GLY A 26 -9.93 -3.82 -19.03
CA GLY A 26 -10.20 -5.25 -18.88
C GLY A 26 -11.40 -5.72 -19.70
N ILE A 27 -12.51 -4.98 -19.62
CA ILE A 27 -13.73 -5.27 -20.37
C ILE A 27 -13.47 -5.23 -21.87
N ARG A 28 -12.72 -4.23 -22.39
CA ARG A 28 -12.33 -4.18 -23.81
C ARG A 28 -11.45 -5.35 -24.23
N THR A 29 -10.54 -5.77 -23.34
CA THR A 29 -9.66 -6.92 -23.61
C THR A 29 -10.47 -8.23 -23.66
N TYR A 30 -11.48 -8.35 -22.80
CA TYR A 30 -12.36 -9.51 -22.73
C TYR A 30 -13.41 -9.56 -23.86
N LEU A 31 -14.14 -8.47 -24.12
CA LEU A 31 -15.26 -8.37 -25.08
C LEU A 31 -14.83 -8.21 -26.55
N TYR A 32 -13.64 -8.68 -26.90
CA TYR A 32 -12.88 -8.34 -28.11
C TYR A 32 -13.58 -8.38 -29.50
N ASP A 33 -14.78 -8.91 -29.65
CA ASP A 33 -15.33 -9.22 -30.97
C ASP A 33 -15.53 -7.97 -31.84
N TRP A 34 -14.76 -7.85 -32.95
CA TRP A 34 -14.80 -6.96 -34.14
C TRP A 34 -15.53 -5.60 -34.08
N ALA A 35 -15.71 -5.03 -32.90
CA ALA A 35 -16.51 -3.86 -32.58
C ALA A 35 -15.70 -2.84 -31.78
N TRP A 36 -14.38 -2.78 -32.02
CA TRP A 36 -13.54 -1.64 -31.64
C TRP A 36 -14.18 -0.29 -32.04
N SER A 37 -15.08 -0.30 -33.03
CA SER A 37 -15.86 0.85 -33.49
C SER A 37 -17.31 0.96 -32.98
N HIS A 38 -17.92 -0.07 -32.34
CA HIS A 38 -19.38 -0.06 -32.09
C HIS A 38 -19.81 0.08 -30.64
N ASN A 39 -18.94 -0.15 -29.64
CA ASN A 39 -19.29 0.20 -28.26
C ASN A 39 -19.07 1.70 -28.01
N THR A 40 -19.85 2.52 -28.72
CA THR A 40 -19.88 3.98 -28.59
C THR A 40 -20.01 4.40 -27.14
N LEU A 41 -20.78 3.66 -26.34
CA LEU A 41 -20.93 3.91 -24.91
C LEU A 41 -19.62 3.77 -24.13
N LEU A 42 -18.87 2.67 -24.29
CA LEU A 42 -17.59 2.47 -23.60
C LEU A 42 -16.56 3.53 -24.02
N THR A 43 -16.52 3.88 -25.31
CA THR A 43 -15.65 4.93 -25.81
C THR A 43 -16.03 6.31 -25.25
N VAL A 44 -17.31 6.65 -25.19
CA VAL A 44 -17.79 7.92 -24.62
C VAL A 44 -17.44 7.99 -23.13
N VAL A 45 -17.67 6.92 -22.36
CA VAL A 45 -17.31 6.85 -20.94
C VAL A 45 -15.80 7.00 -20.75
N GLU A 46 -14.98 6.31 -21.54
CA GLU A 46 -13.52 6.41 -21.48
C GLU A 46 -13.02 7.82 -21.81
N VAL A 47 -13.58 8.46 -22.86
CA VAL A 47 -13.28 9.85 -23.22
C VAL A 47 -13.63 10.79 -22.07
N PHE A 48 -14.81 10.62 -21.47
CA PHE A 48 -15.27 11.44 -20.35
C PHE A 48 -14.35 11.31 -19.12
N LEU A 49 -13.98 10.08 -18.75
CA LEU A 49 -13.07 9.83 -17.63
C LEU A 49 -11.66 10.39 -17.87
N ASN A 50 -11.15 10.36 -19.11
CA ASN A 50 -9.86 10.97 -19.43
C ASN A 50 -9.94 12.50 -19.45
N LEU A 51 -11.05 13.08 -19.93
CA LEU A 51 -11.27 14.52 -19.83
C LEU A 51 -11.22 14.97 -18.36
N PHE A 52 -11.80 14.17 -17.46
CA PHE A 52 -11.72 14.43 -16.02
C PHE A 52 -10.27 14.43 -15.49
N ILE A 53 -9.43 13.50 -15.93
CA ILE A 53 -8.00 13.46 -15.57
C ILE A 53 -7.25 14.67 -16.14
N VAL A 54 -7.54 15.07 -17.38
CA VAL A 54 -6.93 16.26 -17.99
C VAL A 54 -7.33 17.53 -17.25
N ILE A 55 -8.58 17.64 -16.80
CA ILE A 55 -9.06 18.75 -15.98
C ILE A 55 -8.29 18.79 -14.65
N ASP A 56 -8.10 17.65 -13.98
CA ASP A 56 -7.30 17.57 -12.75
C ASP A 56 -5.84 17.98 -12.98
N TYR A 57 -5.20 17.48 -14.04
CA TYR A 57 -3.85 17.87 -14.40
C TYR A 57 -3.72 19.37 -14.63
N THR A 58 -4.69 19.96 -15.34
CA THR A 58 -4.73 21.40 -15.62
C THR A 58 -4.89 22.22 -14.34
N ARG A 59 -5.78 21.81 -13.43
CA ARG A 59 -5.93 22.44 -12.10
C ARG A 59 -4.63 22.37 -11.31
N ASN A 60 -3.98 21.22 -11.27
CA ASN A 60 -2.71 21.05 -10.57
C ASN A 60 -1.59 21.92 -11.16
N ILE A 61 -1.56 22.17 -12.48
CA ILE A 61 -0.64 23.15 -13.09
C ILE A 61 -0.97 24.58 -12.65
N MET A 62 -2.25 24.94 -12.59
CA MET A 62 -2.69 26.28 -12.18
C MET A 62 -2.35 26.59 -10.73
N ASP A 63 -2.51 25.61 -9.84
CA ASP A 63 -2.26 25.73 -8.41
C ASP A 63 -0.76 25.62 -8.07
N ALA A 64 0.08 25.17 -9.01
CA ALA A 64 1.50 25.02 -8.79
C ALA A 64 2.21 26.39 -8.66
N PRO A 65 3.05 26.58 -7.62
CA PRO A 65 3.77 27.84 -7.42
C PRO A 65 4.74 28.15 -8.58
N VAL A 66 5.31 27.11 -9.19
CA VAL A 66 6.18 27.21 -10.38
C VAL A 66 5.72 26.17 -11.40
N LYS A 67 5.02 26.64 -12.44
CA LYS A 67 4.34 25.80 -13.44
C LYS A 67 5.30 24.88 -14.20
N SER A 68 6.45 25.39 -14.62
CA SER A 68 7.45 24.62 -15.37
C SER A 68 7.99 23.45 -14.55
N TYR A 69 8.31 23.68 -13.27
CA TYR A 69 8.79 22.65 -12.35
C TYR A 69 7.75 21.55 -12.15
N PHE A 70 6.48 21.91 -12.03
CA PHE A 70 5.41 20.92 -11.92
C PHE A 70 5.31 20.05 -13.19
N ILE A 71 5.32 20.67 -14.37
CA ILE A 71 5.21 19.96 -15.65
C ILE A 71 6.41 19.02 -15.86
N THR A 72 7.63 19.46 -15.53
CA THR A 72 8.85 18.63 -15.68
C THR A 72 9.08 17.65 -14.53
N SER A 73 8.24 17.67 -13.49
CA SER A 73 8.32 16.70 -12.40
C SER A 73 7.91 15.31 -12.88
N ILE A 74 8.43 14.26 -12.22
CA ILE A 74 8.04 12.87 -12.52
C ILE A 74 6.51 12.72 -12.46
N TYR A 75 5.87 13.26 -11.41
CA TYR A 75 4.41 13.20 -11.28
C TYR A 75 3.70 13.94 -12.42
N GLY A 76 4.17 15.13 -12.80
CA GLY A 76 3.59 15.93 -13.87
C GLY A 76 3.70 15.27 -15.25
N CYS A 77 4.86 14.70 -15.57
CA CYS A 77 5.08 13.96 -16.81
C CYS A 77 4.15 12.74 -16.91
N PHE A 78 4.05 11.94 -15.84
CA PHE A 78 3.20 10.75 -15.84
C PHE A 78 1.71 11.08 -15.89
N ASN A 79 1.26 12.16 -15.21
CA ASN A 79 -0.13 12.59 -15.29
C ASN A 79 -0.50 13.07 -16.71
N PHE A 80 0.42 13.81 -17.34
CA PHE A 80 0.29 14.21 -18.75
C PHE A 80 0.19 12.99 -19.68
N LEU A 81 1.12 12.03 -19.55
CA LEU A 81 1.14 10.79 -20.33
C LEU A 81 -0.11 9.92 -20.09
N ALA A 82 -0.65 9.90 -18.87
CA ALA A 82 -1.85 9.16 -18.51
C ALA A 82 -3.15 9.78 -19.05
N GLY A 83 -3.17 11.09 -19.33
CA GLY A 83 -4.28 11.82 -19.95
C GLY A 83 -4.27 11.83 -21.49
N LEU A 84 -3.11 11.62 -22.12
CA LEU A 84 -2.94 11.46 -23.58
C LEU A 84 -3.63 10.25 -24.26
N PRO A 85 -3.95 9.11 -23.60
CA PRO A 85 -4.35 7.89 -24.30
C PRO A 85 -5.64 8.04 -25.12
N VAL A 86 -6.54 8.96 -24.80
CA VAL A 86 -7.82 9.08 -25.52
C VAL A 86 -7.70 9.71 -26.89
N ILE A 87 -6.92 10.79 -27.02
CA ILE A 87 -6.78 11.51 -28.29
C ILE A 87 -6.02 10.65 -29.30
N VAL A 88 -4.96 9.98 -28.82
CA VAL A 88 -4.15 9.07 -29.62
C VAL A 88 -4.99 7.88 -30.11
N VAL A 89 -5.84 7.29 -29.25
CA VAL A 89 -6.64 6.11 -29.61
C VAL A 89 -7.74 6.38 -30.62
N THR A 90 -8.33 7.57 -30.60
CA THR A 90 -9.37 7.94 -31.57
C THR A 90 -8.81 8.26 -32.97
N ILE A 91 -7.52 8.61 -33.05
CA ILE A 91 -6.91 9.14 -34.29
C ILE A 91 -5.92 8.13 -34.90
N VAL A 92 -5.27 7.30 -34.08
CA VAL A 92 -4.20 6.41 -34.53
C VAL A 92 -4.75 5.13 -35.19
N PRO A 93 -4.29 4.80 -36.41
CA PRO A 93 -4.74 3.60 -37.11
C PRO A 93 -4.44 2.30 -36.35
N LYS A 94 -5.26 1.28 -36.58
CA LYS A 94 -5.23 -0.05 -35.93
C LYS A 94 -3.86 -0.74 -35.90
N GLN A 95 -2.95 -0.36 -36.80
CA GLN A 95 -1.59 -0.89 -36.91
C GLN A 95 -0.65 -0.50 -35.74
N TYR A 96 -1.02 0.47 -34.91
CA TYR A 96 -0.23 0.90 -33.74
C TYR A 96 -0.81 0.39 -32.41
N PHE A 97 -1.46 -0.77 -32.44
CA PHE A 97 -2.04 -1.43 -31.26
C PHE A 97 -1.04 -1.52 -30.08
N LEU A 98 0.23 -1.85 -30.33
CA LEU A 98 1.27 -1.88 -29.29
C LEU A 98 1.52 -0.52 -28.61
N VAL A 99 1.35 0.59 -29.34
CA VAL A 99 1.48 1.95 -28.78
C VAL A 99 0.32 2.25 -27.83
N TYR A 100 -0.91 1.82 -28.17
CA TYR A 100 -2.05 1.93 -27.27
C TYR A 100 -1.77 1.21 -25.94
N PHE A 101 -1.28 -0.03 -25.98
CA PHE A 101 -0.97 -0.78 -24.76
C PHE A 101 0.17 -0.17 -23.96
N PHE A 102 1.24 0.29 -24.60
CA PHE A 102 2.34 0.95 -23.90
C PHE A 102 1.84 2.18 -23.13
N VAL A 103 0.94 2.94 -23.72
CA VAL A 103 0.32 4.11 -23.10
C VAL A 103 -0.64 3.71 -21.95
N VAL A 104 -1.37 2.60 -22.08
CA VAL A 104 -2.19 2.04 -20.99
C VAL A 104 -1.34 1.54 -19.82
N GLU A 105 -0.20 0.90 -20.08
CA GLU A 105 0.76 0.49 -19.04
C GLU A 105 1.35 1.69 -18.29
N LEU A 106 1.67 2.78 -19.00
CA LEU A 106 2.05 4.06 -18.37
C LEU A 106 0.95 4.62 -17.47
N ARG A 107 -0.34 4.41 -17.82
CA ARG A 107 -1.48 4.79 -16.98
C ARG A 107 -1.54 3.95 -15.70
N THR A 108 -1.24 2.65 -15.75
CA THR A 108 -1.12 1.80 -14.54
C THR A 108 0.00 2.31 -13.63
N PHE A 109 1.12 2.76 -14.21
CA PHE A 109 2.19 3.38 -13.44
C PHE A 109 1.76 4.72 -12.80
N PHE A 110 0.99 5.54 -13.52
CA PHE A 110 0.40 6.75 -12.94
C PHE A 110 -0.54 6.43 -11.78
N PHE A 111 -1.35 5.36 -11.88
CA PHE A 111 -2.18 4.89 -10.78
C PHE A 111 -1.34 4.61 -9.52
N PHE A 112 -0.17 3.99 -9.67
CA PHE A 112 0.76 3.76 -8.55
C PHE A 112 1.24 5.06 -7.90
N LEU A 113 1.65 6.03 -8.73
CA LEU A 113 2.07 7.35 -8.23
C LEU A 113 0.92 8.06 -7.52
N PHE A 114 -0.30 7.95 -8.04
CA PHE A 114 -1.49 8.53 -7.46
C PHE A 114 -1.81 7.90 -6.10
N LEU A 115 -1.94 6.57 -6.02
CA LEU A 115 -2.18 5.84 -4.76
C LEU A 115 -1.21 6.25 -3.66
N ARG A 116 0.08 6.39 -4.00
CA ARG A 116 1.13 6.74 -3.03
C ARG A 116 1.03 8.17 -2.53
N ASN A 117 0.54 9.09 -3.36
CA ASN A 117 0.47 10.51 -3.06
C ASN A 117 -0.87 10.96 -2.47
N MET A 118 -1.91 10.11 -2.52
CA MET A 118 -3.23 10.41 -1.95
C MET A 118 -3.16 10.77 -0.47
N LYS A 119 -3.76 11.91 -0.12
CA LYS A 119 -3.91 12.42 1.25
C LYS A 119 -4.90 11.58 2.04
N LEU A 120 -5.86 10.96 1.35
CA LEU A 120 -6.87 10.08 1.93
C LEU A 120 -6.25 9.00 2.84
N TRP A 121 -5.15 8.40 2.41
CA TRP A 121 -4.42 7.42 3.21
C TRP A 121 -3.74 7.99 4.47
N LYS A 122 -3.40 9.28 4.46
CA LYS A 122 -2.76 9.95 5.59
C LYS A 122 -3.78 10.37 6.63
N GLU A 123 -5.03 10.61 6.21
CA GLU A 123 -6.11 11.05 7.09
C GLU A 123 -6.98 9.90 7.61
N ALA A 124 -6.99 8.74 6.96
CA ALA A 124 -7.80 7.57 7.31
C ALA A 124 -7.48 6.91 8.68
N PHE A 125 -6.75 7.57 9.59
CA PHE A 125 -6.23 7.01 10.86
C PHE A 125 -5.49 5.66 10.71
N MET A 126 -5.11 5.27 9.49
CA MET A 126 -4.39 4.04 9.23
C MET A 126 -2.95 4.17 9.68
N GLU A 127 -2.42 3.13 10.34
CA GLU A 127 -1.03 3.13 10.73
C GLU A 127 -0.12 3.16 9.49
N ARG A 128 1.07 3.73 9.64
CA ARG A 128 2.06 3.82 8.54
C ARG A 128 2.32 2.46 7.90
N ARG A 129 2.39 1.40 8.70
CA ARG A 129 2.62 0.03 8.22
C ARG A 129 1.43 -0.52 7.44
N GLU A 130 0.22 -0.37 7.96
CA GLU A 130 -1.01 -0.86 7.31
C GLU A 130 -1.22 -0.18 5.96
N ARG A 131 -1.03 1.15 5.91
CA ARG A 131 -1.09 1.91 4.65
C ARG A 131 -0.10 1.38 3.61
N GLU A 132 1.14 1.14 4.01
CA GLU A 132 2.19 0.67 3.09
C GLU A 132 1.90 -0.76 2.59
N ILE A 133 1.33 -1.62 3.44
CA ILE A 133 0.84 -2.95 3.04
C ILE A 133 -0.28 -2.79 2.01
N MET A 134 -1.31 -1.98 2.30
CA MET A 134 -2.45 -1.79 1.40
C MET A 134 -2.01 -1.24 0.04
N ILE A 135 -1.15 -0.22 0.03
CA ILE A 135 -0.61 0.34 -1.21
C ILE A 135 0.19 -0.71 -1.98
N THR A 136 1.05 -1.48 -1.30
CA THR A 136 1.86 -2.52 -1.97
C THR A 136 0.98 -3.63 -2.56
N VAL A 137 -0.06 -4.06 -1.86
CA VAL A 137 -1.01 -5.07 -2.35
C VAL A 137 -1.80 -4.52 -3.54
N ALA A 138 -2.31 -3.29 -3.47
CA ALA A 138 -3.01 -2.65 -4.57
C ALA A 138 -2.12 -2.50 -5.81
N GLU A 139 -0.86 -2.07 -5.62
CA GLU A 139 0.13 -1.98 -6.69
C GLU A 139 0.38 -3.35 -7.35
N LEU A 140 0.53 -4.42 -6.56
CA LEU A 140 0.74 -5.78 -7.07
C LEU A 140 -0.44 -6.27 -7.91
N VAL A 141 -1.68 -6.12 -7.41
CA VAL A 141 -2.90 -6.55 -8.09
C VAL A 141 -3.05 -5.85 -9.44
N LEU A 142 -2.85 -4.54 -9.46
CA LEU A 142 -2.90 -3.73 -10.68
C LEU A 142 -1.79 -4.10 -11.66
N PHE A 143 -0.58 -4.39 -11.18
CA PHE A 143 0.53 -4.80 -12.04
C PHE A 143 0.27 -6.16 -12.71
N VAL A 144 -0.24 -7.14 -11.96
CA VAL A 144 -0.67 -8.45 -12.49
C VAL A 144 -1.80 -8.28 -13.50
N PHE A 145 -2.80 -7.44 -13.19
CA PHE A 145 -3.93 -7.21 -14.08
C PHE A 145 -3.53 -6.55 -15.40
N SER A 146 -2.68 -5.52 -15.32
CA SER A 146 -2.16 -4.80 -16.49
C SER A 146 -1.38 -5.73 -17.40
N PHE A 147 -0.45 -6.50 -16.84
CA PHE A 147 0.30 -7.49 -17.60
C PHE A 147 -0.59 -8.59 -18.20
N GLY A 148 -1.60 -9.06 -17.46
CA GLY A 148 -2.59 -10.02 -18.00
C GLY A 148 -3.28 -9.47 -19.25
N CYS A 149 -3.71 -8.20 -19.22
CA CYS A 149 -4.29 -7.54 -20.39
C CYS A 149 -3.27 -7.44 -21.54
N LEU A 150 -2.03 -7.03 -21.26
CA LEU A 150 -0.97 -6.92 -22.26
C LEU A 150 -0.67 -8.29 -22.90
N PHE A 151 -0.57 -9.35 -22.10
CA PHE A 151 -0.27 -10.70 -22.56
C PHE A 151 -1.37 -11.26 -23.47
N THR A 152 -2.64 -11.16 -23.07
CA THR A 152 -3.79 -11.57 -23.91
C THR A 152 -3.73 -10.92 -25.29
N ASN A 153 -3.39 -9.64 -25.34
CA ASN A 153 -3.42 -8.85 -26.57
C ASN A 153 -2.19 -9.11 -27.45
N THR A 154 -1.01 -9.28 -26.86
CA THR A 154 0.23 -9.55 -27.60
C THR A 154 0.26 -10.96 -28.21
N GLU A 155 -0.26 -11.95 -27.49
CA GLU A 155 -0.29 -13.35 -27.95
C GLU A 155 -1.39 -13.66 -28.97
N ARG A 156 -2.37 -12.75 -29.08
CA ARG A 156 -3.59 -12.96 -29.86
C ARG A 156 -3.40 -13.27 -31.34
N SER A 157 -2.28 -12.88 -31.92
CA SER A 157 -1.97 -13.16 -33.34
C SER A 157 -1.64 -14.63 -33.60
N VAL A 158 -1.32 -15.40 -32.56
CA VAL A 158 -0.89 -16.80 -32.66
C VAL A 158 -1.74 -17.71 -31.77
N VAL A 159 -2.07 -17.28 -30.55
CA VAL A 159 -2.86 -18.06 -29.59
C VAL A 159 -3.95 -17.19 -28.97
N GLU A 160 -5.18 -17.69 -28.96
CA GLU A 160 -6.31 -17.02 -28.31
C GLU A 160 -6.41 -17.39 -26.83
N TYR A 161 -5.47 -16.87 -26.02
CA TYR A 161 -5.62 -16.96 -24.56
C TYR A 161 -6.80 -16.09 -24.11
N THR A 162 -7.59 -16.58 -23.15
CA THR A 162 -8.57 -15.72 -22.48
C THR A 162 -7.86 -14.76 -21.53
N LEU A 163 -8.56 -13.70 -21.11
CA LEU A 163 -8.03 -12.80 -20.07
C LEU A 163 -7.74 -13.56 -18.77
N ILE A 164 -8.55 -14.57 -18.44
CA ILE A 164 -8.37 -15.39 -17.24
C ILE A 164 -7.10 -16.23 -17.35
N ASP A 165 -6.85 -16.88 -18.50
CA ASP A 165 -5.60 -17.62 -18.74
C ASP A 165 -4.37 -16.72 -18.63
N SER A 166 -4.49 -15.50 -19.13
CA SER A 166 -3.41 -14.51 -19.09
C SER A 166 -3.14 -13.99 -17.67
N LEU A 167 -4.18 -13.81 -16.85
CA LEU A 167 -4.06 -13.48 -15.43
C LEU A 167 -3.45 -14.64 -14.64
N TYR A 168 -3.82 -15.88 -14.97
CA TYR A 168 -3.20 -17.06 -14.39
C TYR A 168 -1.71 -17.15 -14.76
N PHE A 169 -1.35 -16.95 -16.04
CA PHE A 169 0.05 -16.87 -16.47
C PHE A 169 0.82 -15.77 -15.73
N ALA A 170 0.24 -14.58 -15.61
CA ALA A 170 0.80 -13.46 -14.84
C ALA A 170 1.06 -13.84 -13.37
N PHE A 171 0.07 -14.46 -12.73
CA PHE A 171 0.15 -14.88 -11.33
C PHE A 171 1.20 -15.97 -11.08
N VAL A 172 1.24 -17.00 -11.94
CA VAL A 172 2.24 -18.08 -11.87
C VAL A 172 3.65 -17.54 -12.14
N THR A 173 3.76 -16.52 -12.99
CA THR A 173 5.04 -15.86 -13.29
C THR A 173 5.52 -14.98 -12.13
N VAL A 174 4.65 -14.14 -11.53
CA VAL A 174 5.05 -13.29 -10.39
C VAL A 174 5.39 -14.08 -9.13
N THR A 175 4.73 -15.23 -8.93
CA THR A 175 5.05 -16.17 -7.86
C THR A 175 6.30 -16.99 -8.16
N THR A 176 6.91 -16.84 -9.34
CA THR A 176 8.09 -17.58 -9.81
C THR A 176 7.89 -19.10 -9.86
N VAL A 177 6.65 -19.57 -9.87
CA VAL A 177 6.32 -21.00 -9.95
C VAL A 177 6.58 -21.54 -11.36
N GLY A 178 6.10 -20.83 -12.39
CA GLY A 178 6.43 -21.10 -13.79
C GLY A 178 6.09 -22.51 -14.27
N TYR A 179 4.83 -22.95 -14.18
CA TYR A 179 4.41 -24.29 -14.60
C TYR A 179 4.73 -24.63 -16.07
N GLY A 180 4.79 -23.61 -16.95
CA GLY A 180 5.12 -23.78 -18.37
C GLY A 180 3.99 -24.34 -19.23
N ASP A 181 2.78 -24.41 -18.69
CA ASP A 181 1.54 -24.76 -19.37
C ASP A 181 1.05 -23.67 -20.33
N LEU A 182 1.21 -22.40 -19.94
CA LEU A 182 1.05 -21.24 -20.81
C LEU A 182 2.39 -20.57 -21.06
N SER A 183 2.63 -20.11 -22.29
CA SER A 183 3.89 -19.47 -22.67
C SER A 183 3.72 -18.46 -23.81
N ALA A 184 4.62 -17.48 -23.83
CA ALA A 184 4.69 -16.46 -24.86
C ALA A 184 5.23 -17.04 -26.18
N GLN A 185 4.37 -17.18 -27.18
CA GLN A 185 4.70 -17.65 -28.51
C GLN A 185 5.11 -16.49 -29.43
N THR A 186 4.48 -15.33 -29.27
CA THR A 186 4.75 -14.17 -30.12
C THR A 186 6.02 -13.45 -29.69
N GLN A 187 6.68 -12.78 -30.65
CA GLN A 187 7.85 -11.96 -30.32
C GLN A 187 7.47 -10.82 -29.35
N ALA A 188 6.32 -10.17 -29.57
CA ALA A 188 5.83 -9.11 -28.70
C ALA A 188 5.51 -9.60 -27.29
N GLY A 189 4.85 -10.75 -27.15
CA GLY A 189 4.54 -11.33 -25.84
C GLY A 189 5.78 -11.83 -25.10
N ARG A 190 6.82 -12.30 -25.81
CA ARG A 190 8.12 -12.62 -25.20
C ARG A 190 8.78 -11.37 -24.63
N PHE A 191 8.83 -10.27 -25.40
CA PHE A 191 9.34 -8.99 -24.90
C PHE A 191 8.54 -8.49 -23.68
N ALA A 192 7.20 -8.56 -23.74
CA ALA A 192 6.33 -8.18 -22.63
C ALA A 192 6.60 -9.03 -21.38
N THR A 193 6.74 -10.34 -21.54
CA THR A 193 7.02 -11.29 -20.45
C THR A 193 8.39 -11.02 -19.83
N THR A 194 9.42 -10.76 -20.64
CA THR A 194 10.76 -10.39 -20.14
C THR A 194 10.70 -9.08 -19.35
N TYR A 195 10.03 -8.06 -19.87
CA TYR A 195 9.83 -6.80 -19.17
C TYR A 195 9.12 -6.99 -17.82
N TYR A 196 8.08 -7.83 -17.79
CA TYR A 196 7.33 -8.15 -16.58
C TYR A 196 8.19 -8.79 -15.51
N ILE A 197 8.94 -9.85 -15.87
CA ILE A 197 9.82 -10.57 -14.94
C ILE A 197 10.89 -9.64 -14.37
N VAL A 198 11.55 -8.86 -15.24
CA VAL A 198 12.59 -7.90 -14.81
C VAL A 198 12.00 -6.87 -13.84
N SER A 199 10.83 -6.32 -14.16
CA SER A 199 10.16 -5.34 -13.31
C SER A 199 9.83 -5.89 -11.92
N ILE A 200 9.33 -7.13 -11.83
CA ILE A 200 9.02 -7.79 -10.55
C ILE A 200 10.27 -8.04 -9.74
N LEU A 201 11.35 -8.50 -10.39
CA LEU A 201 12.60 -8.82 -9.73
C LEU A 201 13.20 -7.62 -8.99
N PHE A 202 13.03 -6.40 -9.53
CA PHE A 202 13.44 -5.18 -8.85
C PHE A 202 12.39 -4.66 -7.86
N TRP A 203 11.12 -4.68 -8.25
CA TRP A 203 10.05 -4.05 -7.49
C TRP A 203 9.70 -4.81 -6.20
N LEU A 204 9.50 -6.13 -6.27
CA LEU A 204 9.01 -6.94 -5.15
C LEU A 204 10.00 -6.97 -3.97
N PRO A 205 11.30 -7.25 -4.16
CA PRO A 205 12.27 -7.23 -3.05
C PRO A 205 12.42 -5.84 -2.42
N SER A 206 12.38 -4.78 -3.24
CA SER A 206 12.47 -3.40 -2.76
C SER A 206 11.30 -3.03 -1.84
N LYS A 207 10.09 -3.50 -2.16
CA LYS A 207 8.88 -3.27 -1.35
C LYS A 207 8.89 -4.11 -0.09
N LEU A 208 9.23 -5.39 -0.19
CA LEU A 208 9.35 -6.29 0.97
C LEU A 208 10.38 -5.77 1.97
N THR A 209 11.55 -5.33 1.50
CA THR A 209 12.60 -4.76 2.37
C THR A 209 12.09 -3.55 3.16
N ARG A 210 11.34 -2.66 2.50
CA ARG A 210 10.70 -1.52 3.18
C ARG A 210 9.67 -1.95 4.20
N LEU A 211 8.89 -2.99 3.90
CA LEU A 211 7.86 -3.48 4.80
C LEU A 211 8.47 -4.16 6.04
N PHE A 212 9.53 -4.94 5.87
CA PHE A 212 10.22 -5.61 6.97
C PHE A 212 11.08 -4.67 7.81
N SER A 213 11.59 -3.57 7.24
CA SER A 213 12.35 -2.57 7.99
C SER A 213 11.46 -1.63 8.80
N MET A 214 10.15 -1.62 8.57
CA MET A 214 9.22 -0.89 9.43
C MET A 214 9.12 -1.59 10.78
N PRO A 215 9.48 -0.92 11.90
CA PRO A 215 9.37 -1.53 13.21
C PRO A 215 7.91 -1.91 13.44
N ALA A 216 7.67 -3.20 13.71
CA ALA A 216 6.38 -3.62 14.20
C ALA A 216 6.16 -2.90 15.53
N LYS A 217 5.04 -2.18 15.67
CA LYS A 217 4.62 -1.76 17.01
C LYS A 217 4.63 -3.00 17.89
N PRO A 218 5.22 -2.95 19.11
CA PRO A 218 4.91 -3.96 20.10
C PRO A 218 3.37 -4.00 20.16
N LYS A 219 2.79 -5.19 19.94
CA LYS A 219 1.37 -5.36 20.23
C LYS A 219 1.24 -4.98 21.70
N ASP A 220 0.60 -3.85 21.98
CA ASP A 220 0.08 -3.60 23.31
C ASP A 220 -0.84 -4.79 23.57
N HIS A 221 -0.37 -5.74 24.38
CA HIS A 221 -1.05 -7.01 24.62
C HIS A 221 -2.36 -6.82 25.40
N PHE A 222 -2.72 -5.57 25.70
CA PHE A 222 -3.83 -5.22 26.55
C PHE A 222 -5.04 -4.82 25.72
N THR A 223 -6.08 -5.64 25.81
CA THR A 223 -7.42 -5.31 25.31
C THR A 223 -7.93 -4.08 26.07
N GLN A 224 -8.78 -3.23 25.46
CA GLN A 224 -9.35 -2.05 26.13
C GLN A 224 -10.00 -2.37 27.49
N GLU A 225 -10.67 -3.52 27.61
CA GLU A 225 -11.21 -3.99 28.90
C GLU A 225 -10.13 -4.26 29.95
N GLN A 226 -8.97 -4.79 29.55
CA GLN A 226 -7.84 -5.02 30.45
C GLN A 226 -7.18 -3.71 30.87
N LEU A 227 -7.13 -2.71 29.99
CA LEU A 227 -6.66 -1.37 30.32
C LEU A 227 -7.59 -0.68 31.32
N VAL A 228 -8.91 -0.79 31.14
CA VAL A 228 -9.90 -0.22 32.08
C VAL A 228 -9.85 -0.92 33.44
N LYS A 229 -9.77 -2.26 33.46
CA LYS A 229 -9.61 -3.03 34.71
C LYS A 229 -8.32 -2.67 35.45
N ARG A 230 -7.21 -2.48 34.73
CA ARG A 230 -5.92 -2.08 35.33
C ARG A 230 -5.87 -0.62 35.76
N ALA A 231 -6.58 0.28 35.07
CA ALA A 231 -6.73 1.66 35.50
C ALA A 231 -7.52 1.76 36.82
N GLN A 232 -8.39 0.78 37.11
CA GLN A 232 -9.13 0.66 38.37
C GLN A 232 -8.40 -0.18 39.43
N ALA A 233 -7.35 -0.91 39.05
CA ALA A 233 -6.54 -1.68 39.98
C ALA A 233 -5.61 -0.75 40.78
N GLU A 234 -5.32 -1.13 42.02
CA GLU A 234 -4.27 -0.49 42.79
C GLU A 234 -2.94 -0.64 42.04
N HIS A 235 -2.26 0.48 41.82
CA HIS A 235 -1.01 0.50 41.08
C HIS A 235 0.09 1.13 41.91
N VAL A 236 1.24 0.47 41.93
CA VAL A 236 2.44 0.96 42.59
C VAL A 236 3.41 1.40 41.52
N VAL A 237 3.72 2.70 41.50
CA VAL A 237 4.72 3.27 40.60
C VAL A 237 6.08 3.20 41.28
N ILE A 238 6.99 2.43 40.68
CA ILE A 238 8.38 2.34 41.14
C ILE A 238 9.21 3.17 40.17
N ILE A 239 10.04 4.07 40.72
CA ILE A 239 10.88 5.01 39.99
C ILE A 239 12.32 4.82 40.46
N GLY A 240 13.28 4.69 39.55
CA GLY A 240 14.70 4.64 39.93
C GLY A 240 15.59 3.82 39.00
N TYR A 241 16.73 3.38 39.53
CA TYR A 241 17.69 2.55 38.80
C TYR A 241 17.35 1.07 38.97
N PHE A 242 16.78 0.45 37.93
CA PHE A 242 16.21 -0.90 38.06
C PHE A 242 17.22 -2.02 37.85
N LYS A 243 18.28 -1.81 37.05
CA LYS A 243 19.10 -2.92 36.55
C LYS A 243 19.70 -3.78 37.66
N GLU A 244 20.07 -3.17 38.78
CA GLU A 244 20.69 -3.85 39.92
C GLU A 244 19.67 -4.24 41.00
N PHE A 245 18.60 -3.47 41.17
CA PHE A 245 17.65 -3.64 42.28
C PHE A 245 16.42 -4.49 41.92
N LEU A 246 16.14 -4.66 40.63
CA LEU A 246 14.98 -5.40 40.14
C LEU A 246 14.97 -6.88 40.56
N PRO A 247 16.08 -7.64 40.56
CA PRO A 247 16.09 -9.01 41.05
C PRO A 247 15.67 -9.11 42.52
N LEU A 248 16.16 -8.17 43.35
CA LEU A 248 15.89 -8.11 44.78
C LEU A 248 14.44 -7.70 45.07
N LEU A 249 13.94 -6.70 44.34
CA LEU A 249 12.55 -6.28 44.44
C LEU A 249 11.60 -7.42 44.06
N ILE A 250 11.91 -8.15 42.98
CA ILE A 250 11.11 -9.30 42.56
C ILE A 250 11.18 -10.44 43.57
N SER A 251 12.34 -10.70 44.22
CA SER A 251 12.43 -11.73 45.25
C SER A 251 11.62 -11.38 46.50
N GLU A 252 11.69 -10.12 46.95
CA GLU A 252 10.88 -9.62 48.08
C GLU A 252 9.38 -9.67 47.78
N LEU A 253 8.97 -9.29 46.56
CA LEU A 253 7.58 -9.40 46.13
C LEU A 253 7.10 -10.86 46.00
N LYS A 254 7.99 -11.81 45.73
CA LYS A 254 7.68 -13.25 45.68
C LYS A 254 7.59 -13.86 47.09
N GLU A 255 8.40 -13.40 48.03
CA GLU A 255 8.41 -13.87 49.42
C GLU A 255 7.28 -13.23 50.25
N GLY A 256 6.90 -11.99 49.92
CA GLY A 256 5.77 -11.25 50.45
C GLY A 256 4.42 -11.88 50.07
N SER A 257 4.05 -12.94 50.78
CA SER A 257 2.81 -13.70 50.64
C SER A 257 1.59 -12.98 51.22
N SER A 258 1.35 -11.75 50.78
CA SER A 258 0.14 -11.00 51.11
C SER A 258 -0.83 -11.02 49.93
N ASP A 259 -2.08 -11.45 50.15
CA ASP A 259 -3.13 -11.49 49.11
C ASP A 259 -3.29 -10.15 48.36
N TYR A 260 -2.97 -9.03 49.03
CA TYR A 260 -3.00 -7.68 48.47
C TYR A 260 -2.06 -7.46 47.28
N LEU A 261 -0.92 -8.16 47.22
CA LEU A 261 0.09 -7.97 46.17
C LEU A 261 -0.25 -8.70 44.87
N GLN A 262 -1.22 -9.61 44.88
CA GLN A 262 -1.60 -10.39 43.70
C GLN A 262 -2.41 -9.56 42.69
N ASP A 263 -3.18 -8.57 43.15
CA ASP A 263 -4.02 -7.72 42.30
C ASP A 263 -3.37 -6.36 41.97
N THR A 264 -2.19 -6.07 42.52
CA THR A 264 -1.49 -4.79 42.29
C THR A 264 -0.74 -4.78 40.96
N VAL A 265 -0.89 -3.69 40.19
CA VAL A 265 -0.11 -3.46 38.96
C VAL A 265 1.15 -2.65 39.29
N PHE A 266 2.33 -3.18 38.97
CA PHE A 266 3.60 -2.48 39.18
C PHE A 266 4.00 -1.73 37.91
N VAL A 267 4.11 -0.41 38.01
CA VAL A 267 4.54 0.45 36.90
C VAL A 267 5.98 0.88 37.13
N LEU A 268 6.90 0.37 36.31
CA LEU A 268 8.32 0.70 36.33
C LEU A 268 8.57 1.88 35.39
N LEU A 269 8.97 3.02 35.96
CA LEU A 269 9.28 4.26 35.22
C LEU A 269 10.79 4.44 35.10
N THR A 270 11.35 4.19 33.91
CA THR A 270 12.80 4.17 33.66
C THR A 270 13.19 4.98 32.42
N GLN A 271 14.39 5.55 32.42
CA GLN A 271 15.02 6.12 31.23
C GLN A 271 15.90 5.12 30.48
N GLU A 272 16.33 4.04 31.15
CA GLU A 272 17.19 3.04 30.54
C GLU A 272 16.38 2.01 29.76
N SER A 273 16.85 1.66 28.56
CA SER A 273 16.30 0.54 27.79
C SER A 273 16.58 -0.78 28.52
N ILE A 274 15.56 -1.33 29.17
CA ILE A 274 15.57 -2.66 29.76
C ILE A 274 15.10 -3.67 28.70
N ASP A 275 15.81 -4.79 28.54
CA ASP A 275 15.36 -5.88 27.66
C ASP A 275 14.11 -6.53 28.25
N LEU A 276 12.98 -6.36 27.57
CA LEU A 276 11.68 -6.94 27.93
C LEU A 276 11.74 -8.46 28.12
N ARG A 277 12.61 -9.16 27.37
CA ARG A 277 12.73 -10.63 27.49
C ARG A 277 13.44 -11.03 28.78
N GLU A 278 14.46 -10.29 29.18
CA GLU A 278 15.18 -10.51 30.43
C GLU A 278 14.26 -10.24 31.63
N LEU A 279 13.52 -9.15 31.57
CA LEU A 279 12.54 -8.78 32.60
C LEU A 279 11.40 -9.80 32.71
N GLN A 280 10.85 -10.27 31.58
CA GLN A 280 9.84 -11.33 31.57
C GLN A 280 10.37 -12.64 32.19
N ARG A 281 11.63 -13.01 31.93
CA ARG A 281 12.26 -14.18 32.56
C ARG A 281 12.40 -14.01 34.07
N MET A 282 12.78 -12.82 34.54
CA MET A 282 12.97 -12.55 35.97
C MET A 282 11.63 -12.52 36.73
N CYS A 283 10.62 -11.85 36.17
CA CYS A 283 9.30 -11.71 36.78
C CYS A 283 8.51 -13.03 36.80
N GLY A 284 8.72 -13.92 35.82
CA GLY A 284 8.02 -15.21 35.76
C GLY A 284 6.50 -15.04 35.76
N ARG A 285 5.80 -15.62 36.75
CA ARG A 285 4.33 -15.49 36.90
C ARG A 285 3.87 -14.04 37.17
N PHE A 286 4.74 -13.18 37.70
CA PHE A 286 4.44 -11.77 37.93
C PHE A 286 4.63 -10.90 36.67
N ALA A 287 5.14 -11.46 35.57
CA ALA A 287 5.38 -10.70 34.33
C ALA A 287 4.10 -10.08 33.75
N SER A 288 2.93 -10.66 34.03
CA SER A 288 1.64 -10.07 33.66
C SER A 288 1.32 -8.80 34.46
N HIS A 289 1.78 -8.67 35.71
CA HIS A 289 1.46 -7.56 36.62
C HIS A 289 2.43 -6.38 36.51
N VAL A 290 3.52 -6.52 35.75
CA VAL A 290 4.56 -5.50 35.61
C VAL A 290 4.42 -4.79 34.26
N GLN A 291 4.32 -3.46 34.30
CA GLN A 291 4.29 -2.58 33.12
C GLN A 291 5.50 -1.65 33.13
N ILE A 292 6.19 -1.52 31.99
CA ILE A 292 7.32 -0.60 31.85
C ILE A 292 6.85 0.62 31.06
N ILE A 293 7.09 1.80 31.61
CA ILE A 293 6.91 3.06 30.91
C ILE A 293 8.29 3.72 30.80
N TYR A 294 8.75 3.89 29.57
CA TYR A 294 9.99 4.60 29.30
C TYR A 294 9.74 6.11 29.39
N GLY A 295 10.40 6.79 30.31
CA GLY A 295 10.22 8.23 30.51
C GLY A 295 10.79 8.75 31.83
N THR A 296 10.81 10.07 31.97
CA THR A 296 11.13 10.74 33.24
C THR A 296 9.86 11.17 33.97
N PRO A 297 9.79 10.99 35.31
CA PRO A 297 8.72 11.57 36.12
C PRO A 297 8.64 13.10 36.02
N ILE A 298 9.77 13.73 35.68
CA ILE A 298 9.96 15.19 35.68
C ILE A 298 9.42 15.85 34.39
N SER A 299 9.06 15.08 33.36
CA SER A 299 8.64 15.61 32.05
C SER A 299 7.33 16.41 32.03
N SER A 300 6.61 16.51 33.15
CA SER A 300 5.37 17.30 33.28
C SER A 300 5.55 18.70 33.89
N ILE A 301 6.78 19.09 34.25
CA ILE A 301 7.08 20.38 34.92
C ILE A 301 7.66 21.44 33.95
N SER A 302 7.75 21.15 32.64
CA SER A 302 8.23 22.09 31.61
C SER A 302 7.23 22.31 30.48
#